data_AF-A0A5P9PD38-F1
#
_entry.id   AF-A0A5P9PD38-F1
#
_cell.length_a   1.000
_cell.length_b   1.000
_cell.length_c   1.000
_cell.angle_alpha   90.00
_cell.angle_beta   90.00
_cell.angle_gamma   90.00
#
_symmetry.space_group_name_H-M   'P 1'
#
loop_
_entity.id
_entity.type
_entity.pdbx_description
1 polymer ?
#
loop_
_entity_poly.entity_id
_entity_poly.type
_entity_poly.pdbx_seq_one_letter_code
_entity_poly.pdbx_strand_id
1 'polypeptide(L)'
;MTGLTGSTGLTRRGFVTAAGATGAGLLLSTPLASAIDRAMGYSAARAVSTAGTTLEAVATPVTPGPAYSRLTAGPGWPLVVREDITAAKSGRDDRRTAKASFVQFTDMHITDVQSPARFEYLHQFAGSAHRPQEALGPSATASLLRRVNGLPGGPFTGRKFDFMMTTGDNTDNHEQIELKWFLDILNGGRVTPNTGDADRYEGVQDSGAPLYWNPGKPLDDAYTKKGFPQLPGLLDAAVTEFESPGLDIPWLCTFGNHDNTPVGTLPANLPGIDHWYTGKYKIIGKDESTAKRLAAALDKDGTGRSTVEGGGGRRAGVPVAELFGGSGTIREITPDERRRTFSTAEFVQAHLDTANTGPGPEGHGFTGNNADGRNVYYTFRIAPGITGISLDTTTLAGLADGSIGLGQYLWVEKTLQRGSSKYYDFWGNKVTQQVTDELFVLFSHHTSDTMGNILPDSRHPLEPRLNGDTFVGLLNRFPNVLAWVNGHTHLNGIVAHIGKTPAQSFWEINTASHIDFPQQARIIEVTDNGDGTLSLFTTLVEADAPYAADYGDTSAQALASLYRELSYNDIHADPIRLGQPSDRNTELLVINPLA
;
A
#
# COMPACT_ATOMS: atom_id res chain seq x y z
N MET A 1 30.15 -14.09 -48.08
CA MET A 1 30.09 -14.85 -46.82
C MET A 1 29.29 -14.02 -45.83
N THR A 2 28.04 -14.43 -45.63
CA THR A 2 26.99 -13.73 -44.90
C THR A 2 27.13 -14.00 -43.40
N GLY A 3 27.37 -12.96 -42.61
CA GLY A 3 27.32 -13.00 -41.15
C GLY A 3 25.94 -12.58 -40.65
N LEU A 4 25.27 -13.48 -39.94
CA LEU A 4 24.03 -13.24 -39.19
C LEU A 4 24.40 -12.82 -37.76
N THR A 5 24.08 -11.59 -37.38
CA THR A 5 23.95 -11.15 -35.99
C THR A 5 22.50 -10.73 -35.80
N GLY A 6 21.73 -11.52 -35.05
CA GLY A 6 20.35 -11.23 -34.71
C GLY A 6 20.26 -10.79 -33.26
N SER A 7 20.18 -9.47 -33.03
CA SER A 7 19.70 -8.93 -31.76
C SER A 7 18.17 -8.90 -31.77
N THR A 8 17.51 -9.71 -30.95
CA THR A 8 16.07 -9.59 -30.73
C THR A 8 15.80 -8.69 -29.54
N GLY A 9 15.84 -7.37 -29.77
CA GLY A 9 15.23 -6.40 -28.87
C GLY A 9 13.74 -6.29 -29.16
N LEU A 10 12.90 -6.72 -28.22
CA LEU A 10 11.45 -6.48 -28.27
C LEU A 10 11.20 -5.01 -27.92
N THR A 11 10.72 -4.23 -28.88
CA THR A 11 10.37 -2.81 -28.71
C THR A 11 8.90 -2.64 -28.30
N ARG A 12 8.62 -1.53 -27.61
CA ARG A 12 7.39 -1.08 -26.91
C ARG A 12 6.02 -1.17 -27.64
N ARG A 13 5.91 -1.70 -28.87
CA ARG A 13 4.64 -1.76 -29.62
C ARG A 13 4.04 -3.15 -29.83
N GLY A 14 4.63 -4.20 -29.24
CA GLY A 14 4.09 -5.57 -29.30
C GLY A 14 3.19 -5.98 -28.12
N PHE A 15 3.00 -5.14 -27.10
CA PHE A 15 2.43 -5.57 -25.82
C PHE A 15 0.95 -5.15 -25.57
N VAL A 16 0.37 -4.27 -26.41
CA VAL A 16 -0.97 -3.67 -26.13
C VAL A 16 -2.12 -4.33 -26.91
N THR A 17 -1.87 -5.38 -27.71
CA THR A 17 -2.94 -6.01 -28.51
C THR A 17 -2.94 -7.53 -28.46
N ALA A 18 -2.73 -8.13 -27.28
CA ALA A 18 -2.79 -9.60 -27.13
C ALA A 18 -3.35 -10.11 -25.78
N ALA A 19 -4.09 -9.28 -25.03
CA ALA A 19 -4.90 -9.74 -23.88
C ALA A 19 -6.38 -9.33 -23.98
N GLY A 20 -6.82 -8.93 -25.18
CA GLY A 20 -8.20 -8.55 -25.47
C GLY A 20 -8.64 -9.08 -26.82
N ALA A 21 -8.77 -10.40 -26.94
CA ALA A 21 -9.52 -11.04 -28.03
C ALA A 21 -9.86 -12.50 -27.67
N THR A 22 -11.06 -12.91 -28.11
CA THR A 22 -11.64 -14.26 -28.17
C THR A 22 -12.15 -14.81 -26.83
N GLY A 23 -13.45 -14.86 -26.59
CA GLY A 23 -14.41 -15.59 -27.43
C GLY A 23 -14.28 -17.07 -27.10
N ALA A 24 -15.16 -17.57 -26.24
CA ALA A 24 -15.20 -18.97 -25.85
C ALA A 24 -15.19 -19.87 -27.10
N GLY A 25 -14.09 -20.61 -27.32
CA GLY A 25 -14.07 -21.70 -28.30
C GLY A 25 -12.76 -22.06 -29.00
N LEU A 26 -11.76 -21.17 -29.16
CA LEU A 26 -10.65 -21.46 -30.12
C LEU A 26 -9.26 -20.88 -29.78
N LEU A 27 -8.89 -20.77 -28.49
CA LEU A 27 -7.56 -20.26 -28.06
C LEU A 27 -6.52 -21.32 -27.67
N LEU A 28 -6.83 -22.61 -27.73
CA LEU A 28 -5.97 -23.68 -27.19
C LEU A 28 -4.68 -23.97 -27.99
N SER A 29 -4.29 -23.15 -28.96
CA SER A 29 -3.10 -23.41 -29.77
C SER A 29 -2.41 -22.14 -30.28
N THR A 30 -2.20 -21.15 -29.42
CA THR A 30 -1.25 -20.06 -29.70
C THR A 30 0.07 -20.30 -28.97
N PRO A 31 1.24 -20.01 -29.57
CA PRO A 31 2.54 -20.15 -28.91
C PRO A 31 2.66 -19.39 -27.58
N LEU A 32 1.91 -18.29 -27.44
CA LEU A 32 1.88 -17.46 -26.23
C LEU A 32 1.12 -18.13 -25.09
N ALA A 33 -0.09 -18.66 -25.33
CA ALA A 33 -0.84 -19.40 -24.32
C ALA A 33 -0.03 -20.60 -23.80
N SER A 34 0.60 -21.34 -24.71
CA SER A 34 1.49 -22.45 -24.36
C SER A 34 2.73 -22.00 -23.57
N ALA A 35 3.24 -20.79 -23.78
CA ALA A 35 4.35 -20.24 -23.02
C ALA A 35 3.93 -19.82 -21.59
N ILE A 36 2.74 -19.24 -21.43
CA ILE A 36 2.16 -18.89 -20.13
C ILE A 36 1.90 -20.17 -19.34
N ASP A 37 1.27 -21.19 -19.93
CA ASP A 37 1.02 -22.47 -19.27
C ASP A 37 2.31 -23.14 -18.80
N ARG A 38 3.38 -23.10 -19.61
CA ARG A 38 4.70 -23.60 -19.21
C ARG A 38 5.29 -22.79 -18.05
N ALA A 39 5.17 -21.46 -18.08
CA ALA A 39 5.66 -20.60 -17.01
C ALA A 39 4.90 -20.83 -15.70
N MET A 40 3.57 -21.02 -15.77
CA MET A 40 2.73 -21.39 -14.63
C MET A 40 3.13 -22.76 -14.08
N GLY A 41 3.29 -23.76 -14.95
CA GLY A 41 3.75 -25.10 -14.55
C GLY A 41 5.13 -25.07 -13.89
N TYR A 42 6.06 -24.27 -14.42
CA TYR A 42 7.38 -24.07 -13.81
C TYR A 42 7.28 -23.39 -12.44
N SER A 43 6.40 -22.41 -12.29
CA SER A 43 6.18 -21.71 -11.01
C SER A 43 5.59 -22.64 -9.96
N ALA A 44 4.55 -23.40 -10.33
CA ALA A 44 3.91 -24.37 -9.45
C ALA A 44 4.86 -25.50 -9.03
N ALA A 45 5.74 -25.98 -9.93
CA ALA A 45 6.74 -27.00 -9.60
C ALA A 45 7.80 -26.54 -8.59
N ARG A 46 8.00 -25.22 -8.45
CA ARG A 46 8.95 -24.61 -7.51
C ARG A 46 8.29 -24.18 -6.20
N ALA A 47 6.97 -24.01 -6.20
CA ALA A 47 6.21 -23.66 -5.02
C ALA A 47 5.87 -24.91 -4.20
N VAL A 48 5.90 -24.77 -2.88
CA VAL A 48 5.30 -25.73 -1.95
C VAL A 48 3.78 -25.70 -2.07
N SER A 49 3.21 -24.52 -2.24
CA SER A 49 1.78 -24.32 -2.48
C SER A 49 1.54 -23.05 -3.30
N THR A 50 0.64 -23.12 -4.27
CA THR A 50 0.13 -21.93 -4.98
C THR A 50 -1.21 -21.45 -4.41
N ALA A 51 -1.88 -22.30 -3.62
CA ALA A 51 -3.26 -22.10 -3.19
C ALA A 51 -3.42 -20.81 -2.38
N GLY A 52 -4.48 -20.05 -2.67
CA GLY A 52 -4.78 -18.80 -2.00
C GLY A 52 -3.89 -17.62 -2.42
N THR A 53 -3.08 -17.76 -3.46
CA THR A 53 -2.20 -16.68 -3.94
C THR A 53 -2.45 -16.35 -5.40
N THR A 54 -1.88 -15.24 -5.86
CA THR A 54 -1.91 -14.90 -7.28
C THR A 54 -1.13 -15.89 -8.16
N LEU A 55 -0.37 -16.84 -7.60
CA LEU A 55 0.19 -17.98 -8.35
C LEU A 55 -0.88 -18.99 -8.79
N GLU A 56 -2.04 -19.01 -8.13
CA GLU A 56 -3.16 -19.89 -8.47
C GLU A 56 -4.17 -19.18 -9.39
N ALA A 57 -4.68 -18.03 -8.94
CA ALA A 57 -5.71 -17.28 -9.65
C ALA A 57 -5.65 -15.80 -9.31
N VAL A 58 -6.16 -14.96 -10.20
CA VAL A 58 -6.28 -13.51 -10.01
C VAL A 58 -7.63 -13.01 -10.48
N ALA A 59 -8.09 -11.87 -9.96
CA ALA A 59 -9.33 -11.28 -10.41
C ALA A 59 -9.20 -10.80 -11.87
N THR A 60 -10.12 -11.24 -12.72
CA THR A 60 -10.11 -10.94 -14.16
C THR A 60 -11.48 -10.46 -14.62
N PRO A 61 -11.57 -9.38 -15.42
CA PRO A 61 -12.83 -8.90 -15.95
C PRO A 61 -13.45 -9.90 -16.93
N VAL A 62 -14.76 -10.11 -16.81
CA VAL A 62 -15.53 -10.95 -17.76
C VAL A 62 -15.56 -10.31 -19.15
N THR A 63 -15.69 -8.99 -19.21
CA THR A 63 -15.65 -8.20 -20.46
C THR A 63 -14.68 -7.04 -20.29
N PRO A 64 -13.42 -7.14 -20.75
CA PRO A 64 -12.47 -6.05 -20.63
C PRO A 64 -12.90 -4.86 -21.50
N GLY A 65 -12.79 -3.65 -20.99
CA GLY A 65 -13.14 -2.44 -21.72
C GLY A 65 -13.55 -1.29 -20.82
N PRO A 66 -14.04 -0.18 -21.39
CA PRO A 66 -14.43 1.01 -20.64
C PRO A 66 -15.79 0.89 -19.95
N ALA A 67 -16.62 -0.08 -20.35
CA ALA A 67 -17.91 -0.35 -19.72
C ALA A 67 -17.73 -1.14 -18.41
N TYR A 68 -18.73 -1.08 -17.53
CA TYR A 68 -18.74 -1.85 -16.31
C TYR A 68 -18.58 -3.35 -16.59
N SER A 69 -17.70 -4.01 -15.84
CA SER A 69 -17.38 -5.41 -16.00
C SER A 69 -17.41 -6.14 -14.66
N ARG A 70 -18.12 -7.26 -14.61
CA ARG A 70 -18.03 -8.17 -13.46
C ARG A 70 -16.67 -8.85 -13.44
N LEU A 71 -16.23 -9.26 -12.25
CA LEU A 71 -14.98 -10.00 -12.09
C LEU A 71 -15.24 -11.50 -11.97
N THR A 72 -14.26 -12.30 -12.39
CA THR A 72 -14.23 -13.76 -12.24
C THR A 72 -12.82 -14.22 -11.90
N ALA A 73 -12.68 -15.48 -11.49
CA ALA A 73 -11.37 -16.10 -11.35
C ALA A 73 -10.72 -16.23 -12.73
N GLY A 74 -9.57 -15.61 -12.92
CA GLY A 74 -8.72 -15.80 -14.09
C GLY A 74 -7.44 -16.58 -13.76
N PRO A 75 -6.60 -16.83 -14.78
CA PRO A 75 -5.35 -17.56 -14.58
C PRO A 75 -4.41 -16.79 -13.65
N GLY A 76 -3.70 -17.52 -12.78
CA GLY A 76 -2.65 -16.95 -11.95
C GLY A 76 -1.51 -16.30 -12.75
N TRP A 77 -0.60 -15.62 -12.04
CA TRP A 77 0.60 -15.01 -12.59
C TRP A 77 1.84 -15.85 -12.28
N PRO A 78 2.69 -16.14 -13.29
CA PRO A 78 3.87 -16.95 -13.07
C PRO A 78 4.93 -16.18 -12.27
N LEU A 79 5.81 -16.94 -11.63
CA LEU A 79 7.02 -16.43 -10.99
C LEU A 79 8.00 -15.89 -12.05
N VAL A 80 8.46 -14.66 -11.85
CA VAL A 80 9.53 -14.04 -12.64
C VAL A 80 10.82 -14.01 -11.82
N VAL A 81 11.90 -14.59 -12.34
CA VAL A 81 13.22 -14.50 -11.70
C VAL A 81 13.90 -13.20 -12.15
N ARG A 82 14.28 -12.36 -11.20
CA ARG A 82 14.95 -11.07 -11.42
C ARG A 82 16.44 -11.20 -11.08
N GLU A 83 17.26 -11.16 -12.12
CA GLU A 83 18.73 -11.33 -12.04
C GLU A 83 19.49 -10.00 -12.15
N ASP A 84 18.79 -8.87 -11.96
CA ASP A 84 19.31 -7.52 -12.17
C ASP A 84 20.57 -7.22 -11.33
N ILE A 85 20.62 -7.74 -10.09
CA ILE A 85 21.76 -7.59 -9.18
C ILE A 85 22.77 -8.73 -9.38
N THR A 86 22.32 -9.97 -9.43
CA THR A 86 23.19 -11.14 -9.60
C THR A 86 22.46 -12.30 -10.29
N ALA A 87 23.22 -13.13 -11.00
CA ALA A 87 22.69 -14.26 -11.74
C ALA A 87 22.24 -15.39 -10.81
N ALA A 88 21.14 -16.01 -11.17
CA ALA A 88 20.59 -17.15 -10.48
C ALA A 88 21.36 -18.42 -10.84
N LYS A 89 21.76 -19.21 -9.84
CA LYS A 89 22.54 -20.44 -10.03
C LYS A 89 21.63 -21.67 -10.10
N SER A 90 22.09 -22.71 -10.79
CA SER A 90 21.33 -23.97 -10.97
C SER A 90 21.26 -24.79 -9.68
N GLY A 91 20.17 -25.52 -9.47
CA GLY A 91 19.94 -26.37 -8.30
C GLY A 91 19.73 -25.61 -6.98
N ARG A 92 19.53 -24.28 -7.03
CA ARG A 92 19.27 -23.48 -5.82
C ARG A 92 17.96 -23.86 -5.14
N ASP A 93 16.93 -24.25 -5.90
CA ASP A 93 15.67 -24.74 -5.35
C ASP A 93 15.89 -25.95 -4.41
N ASP A 94 16.85 -26.84 -4.73
CA ASP A 94 17.16 -28.05 -3.94
C ASP A 94 18.05 -27.78 -2.70
N ARG A 95 18.75 -26.65 -2.66
CA ARG A 95 19.69 -26.29 -1.59
C ARG A 95 19.14 -25.25 -0.63
N ARG A 96 18.07 -24.56 -1.02
CA ARG A 96 17.58 -23.38 -0.33
C ARG A 96 17.18 -23.66 1.10
N THR A 97 17.50 -22.73 1.99
CA THR A 97 17.01 -22.73 3.36
C THR A 97 16.21 -21.48 3.66
N ALA A 98 15.02 -21.64 4.22
CA ALA A 98 14.15 -20.54 4.59
C ALA A 98 14.73 -19.76 5.78
N LYS A 99 14.85 -18.44 5.65
CA LYS A 99 15.40 -17.56 6.69
C LYS A 99 14.30 -16.73 7.36
N ALA A 100 13.37 -16.19 6.59
CA ALA A 100 12.22 -15.42 7.07
C ALA A 100 11.04 -15.54 6.09
N SER A 101 9.82 -15.35 6.59
CA SER A 101 8.61 -15.22 5.78
C SER A 101 7.65 -14.26 6.47
N PHE A 102 7.14 -13.25 5.78
CA PHE A 102 6.20 -12.27 6.36
C PHE A 102 5.26 -11.73 5.30
N VAL A 103 4.21 -11.04 5.72
CA VAL A 103 3.22 -10.41 4.82
C VAL A 103 3.29 -8.90 4.97
N GLN A 104 3.18 -8.17 3.88
CA GLN A 104 3.07 -6.71 3.86
C GLN A 104 1.66 -6.30 3.49
N PHE A 105 1.07 -5.45 4.33
CA PHE A 105 -0.09 -4.62 4.02
C PHE A 105 0.34 -3.17 3.85
N THR A 106 -0.40 -2.38 3.08
CA THR A 106 -0.10 -0.96 2.90
C THR A 106 -1.31 -0.20 2.41
N ASP A 107 -1.41 1.07 2.78
CA ASP A 107 -2.39 2.01 2.23
C ASP A 107 -3.79 1.38 2.32
N MET A 108 -4.14 0.97 3.54
CA MET A 108 -5.45 0.39 3.86
C MET A 108 -6.54 1.44 3.76
N HIS A 109 -6.23 2.67 4.16
CA HIS A 109 -7.18 3.77 4.24
C HIS A 109 -8.47 3.31 4.93
N ILE A 110 -8.39 2.87 6.18
CA ILE A 110 -9.59 2.68 6.99
C ILE A 110 -10.25 4.05 7.12
N THR A 111 -11.42 4.20 6.50
CA THR A 111 -11.98 5.50 6.13
C THR A 111 -13.35 5.73 6.77
N ASP A 112 -13.55 6.86 7.44
CA ASP A 112 -14.89 7.39 7.72
C ASP A 112 -15.41 8.15 6.49
N VAL A 113 -16.08 7.44 5.59
CA VAL A 113 -16.67 8.03 4.36
C VAL A 113 -17.80 9.03 4.63
N GLN A 114 -18.27 9.11 5.88
CA GLN A 114 -19.35 10.01 6.29
C GLN A 114 -18.80 11.29 6.93
N SER A 115 -17.49 11.35 7.16
CA SER A 115 -16.85 12.51 7.78
C SER A 115 -17.11 13.80 6.99
N PRO A 116 -17.51 14.89 7.65
CA PRO A 116 -17.70 16.20 7.02
C PRO A 116 -16.38 16.84 6.59
N ALA A 117 -15.25 16.46 7.19
CA ALA A 117 -13.92 16.97 6.88
C ALA A 117 -13.25 16.19 5.74
N ARG A 118 -14.03 15.89 4.70
CA ARG A 118 -13.57 15.33 3.43
C ARG A 118 -13.91 16.30 2.31
N PHE A 119 -13.15 16.26 1.23
CA PHE A 119 -13.36 17.09 0.04
C PHE A 119 -13.57 16.22 -1.20
N GLU A 120 -14.50 15.26 -1.10
CA GLU A 120 -14.78 14.27 -2.15
C GLU A 120 -15.17 14.92 -3.47
N TYR A 121 -15.75 16.11 -3.42
CA TYR A 121 -16.16 16.87 -4.62
C TYR A 121 -14.98 17.25 -5.54
N LEU A 122 -13.74 17.09 -5.08
CA LEU A 122 -12.54 17.28 -5.89
C LEU A 122 -12.21 16.09 -6.80
N HIS A 123 -12.91 14.95 -6.69
CA HIS A 123 -12.54 13.72 -7.39
C HIS A 123 -12.51 13.83 -8.92
N GLN A 124 -13.20 14.81 -9.51
CA GLN A 124 -13.13 15.07 -10.96
C GLN A 124 -11.76 15.58 -11.40
N PHE A 125 -10.96 16.11 -10.47
CA PHE A 125 -9.63 16.68 -10.71
C PHE A 125 -8.53 15.95 -9.94
N ALA A 126 -8.87 15.29 -8.84
CA ALA A 126 -7.97 14.48 -8.02
C ALA A 126 -8.67 13.17 -7.65
N GLY A 127 -8.54 12.14 -8.50
CA GLY A 127 -9.32 10.90 -8.39
C GLY A 127 -9.26 10.18 -7.03
N SER A 128 -8.19 10.38 -6.25
CA SER A 128 -8.05 9.83 -4.89
C SER A 128 -8.97 10.46 -3.85
N ALA A 129 -9.67 11.56 -4.16
CA ALA A 129 -10.57 12.23 -3.21
C ALA A 129 -11.87 11.45 -2.94
N HIS A 130 -12.26 10.55 -3.84
CA HIS A 130 -13.43 9.69 -3.66
C HIS A 130 -13.36 8.48 -4.59
N ARG A 131 -13.67 7.30 -4.04
CA ARG A 131 -13.87 6.08 -4.82
C ARG A 131 -15.23 5.45 -4.49
N PRO A 132 -15.89 4.80 -5.46
CA PRO A 132 -17.23 4.24 -5.25
C PRO A 132 -17.28 3.10 -4.22
N GLN A 133 -16.15 2.48 -3.89
CA GLN A 133 -16.04 1.33 -3.00
C GLN A 133 -15.67 1.66 -1.54
N GLU A 134 -15.26 2.89 -1.20
CA GLU A 134 -14.59 3.23 0.08
C GLU A 134 -15.39 2.77 1.31
N ALA A 135 -16.72 2.84 1.26
CA ALA A 135 -17.60 2.43 2.36
C ALA A 135 -17.46 0.94 2.74
N LEU A 136 -16.99 0.09 1.82
CA LEU A 136 -16.84 -1.35 2.04
C LEU A 136 -15.44 -1.72 2.57
N GLY A 137 -14.52 -0.75 2.67
CA GLY A 137 -13.12 -0.94 3.06
C GLY A 137 -12.93 -1.77 4.33
N PRO A 138 -13.60 -1.46 5.46
CA PRO A 138 -13.49 -2.24 6.70
C PRO A 138 -13.78 -3.75 6.52
N SER A 139 -14.86 -4.09 5.82
CA SER A 139 -15.23 -5.48 5.52
C SER A 139 -14.24 -6.15 4.55
N ALA A 140 -13.74 -5.40 3.57
CA ALA A 140 -12.75 -5.87 2.62
C ALA A 140 -11.41 -6.20 3.31
N THR A 141 -10.94 -5.34 4.22
CA THR A 141 -9.74 -5.57 5.02
C THR A 141 -9.88 -6.83 5.87
N ALA A 142 -11.01 -7.02 6.56
CA ALA A 142 -11.27 -8.25 7.32
C ALA A 142 -11.23 -9.52 6.45
N SER A 143 -11.65 -9.42 5.18
CA SER A 143 -11.54 -10.51 4.20
C SER A 143 -10.08 -10.77 3.77
N LEU A 144 -9.25 -9.74 3.69
CA LEU A 144 -7.81 -9.89 3.47
C LEU A 144 -7.11 -10.55 4.67
N LEU A 145 -7.54 -10.25 5.91
CA LEU A 145 -7.07 -10.96 7.11
C LEU A 145 -7.40 -12.45 7.05
N ARG A 146 -8.64 -12.82 6.68
CA ARG A 146 -9.02 -14.23 6.47
C ARG A 146 -8.11 -14.91 5.46
N ARG A 147 -7.74 -14.21 4.37
CA ARG A 147 -6.79 -14.78 3.41
C ARG A 147 -5.47 -15.09 4.08
N VAL A 148 -4.88 -14.13 4.80
CA VAL A 148 -3.58 -14.32 5.45
C VAL A 148 -3.62 -15.46 6.48
N ASN A 149 -4.63 -15.49 7.35
CA ASN A 149 -4.80 -16.54 8.36
C ASN A 149 -4.99 -17.93 7.74
N GLY A 150 -5.64 -18.01 6.56
CA GLY A 150 -5.90 -19.27 5.85
C GLY A 150 -4.70 -19.85 5.08
N LEU A 151 -3.63 -19.07 4.89
CA LEU A 151 -2.46 -19.53 4.14
C LEU A 151 -1.58 -20.45 4.99
N PRO A 152 -1.05 -21.55 4.42
CA PRO A 152 -0.22 -22.50 5.18
C PRO A 152 1.17 -21.94 5.53
N GLY A 153 1.60 -20.85 4.89
CA GLY A 153 2.90 -20.21 5.02
C GLY A 153 3.35 -19.59 3.69
N GLY A 154 4.64 -19.29 3.59
CA GLY A 154 5.29 -18.81 2.38
C GLY A 154 5.16 -19.80 1.20
N PRO A 155 4.72 -19.38 0.01
CA PRO A 155 4.51 -20.25 -1.14
C PRO A 155 5.72 -21.05 -1.59
N PHE A 156 6.94 -20.51 -1.48
CA PHE A 156 8.15 -21.14 -2.00
C PHE A 156 8.95 -21.90 -0.94
N THR A 157 8.76 -21.60 0.34
CA THR A 157 9.50 -22.25 1.43
C THR A 157 8.63 -23.10 2.34
N GLY A 158 7.31 -22.88 2.37
CA GLY A 158 6.39 -23.46 3.35
C GLY A 158 6.62 -22.94 4.77
N ARG A 159 7.53 -21.98 4.99
CA ARG A 159 7.79 -21.38 6.31
C ARG A 159 6.54 -20.64 6.77
N LYS A 160 6.16 -20.81 8.05
CA LYS A 160 5.11 -20.00 8.67
C LYS A 160 5.49 -18.52 8.66
N PHE A 161 4.49 -17.66 8.53
CA PHE A 161 4.73 -16.22 8.62
C PHE A 161 5.22 -15.85 10.02
N ASP A 162 6.33 -15.14 10.06
CA ASP A 162 6.95 -14.62 11.28
C ASP A 162 6.12 -13.44 11.83
N PHE A 163 5.53 -12.62 10.94
CA PHE A 163 4.65 -11.47 11.26
C PHE A 163 3.94 -10.92 10.01
N MET A 164 3.03 -9.98 10.21
CA MET A 164 2.49 -9.06 9.19
C MET A 164 3.02 -7.62 9.45
N MET A 165 3.45 -6.91 8.41
CA MET A 165 3.87 -5.52 8.48
C MET A 165 2.86 -4.63 7.76
N THR A 166 2.33 -3.59 8.40
CA THR A 166 1.74 -2.48 7.65
C THR A 166 2.80 -1.41 7.35
N THR A 167 2.88 -0.97 6.10
CA THR A 167 3.78 0.11 5.66
C THR A 167 3.14 1.50 5.67
N GLY A 168 2.12 1.72 6.50
CA GLY A 168 1.53 3.05 6.72
C GLY A 168 0.27 3.30 5.89
N ASP A 169 -0.30 4.49 6.08
CA ASP A 169 -1.62 4.90 5.56
C ASP A 169 -2.70 3.90 5.98
N ASN A 170 -2.71 3.66 7.30
CA ASN A 170 -3.63 2.75 7.96
C ASN A 170 -5.00 3.39 8.10
N THR A 171 -5.01 4.66 8.53
CA THR A 171 -6.17 5.55 8.52
C THR A 171 -6.21 6.37 7.23
N ASP A 172 -7.30 7.10 6.97
CA ASP A 172 -7.42 7.91 5.75
C ASP A 172 -7.46 9.41 6.07
N ASN A 173 -8.32 9.82 7.00
CA ASN A 173 -8.58 11.21 7.29
C ASN A 173 -8.03 11.66 8.65
N HIS A 174 -7.15 10.86 9.26
CA HIS A 174 -6.49 11.19 10.53
C HIS A 174 -7.48 11.26 11.72
N GLU A 175 -8.48 10.38 11.75
CA GLU A 175 -9.55 10.41 12.75
C GLU A 175 -9.40 9.35 13.84
N GLN A 176 -9.79 9.69 15.07
CA GLN A 176 -9.78 8.75 16.20
C GLN A 176 -10.66 7.51 15.93
N ILE A 177 -11.80 7.69 15.27
CA ILE A 177 -12.69 6.57 14.91
C ILE A 177 -12.09 5.63 13.87
N GLU A 178 -11.36 6.17 12.87
CA GLU A 178 -10.65 5.37 11.88
C GLU A 178 -9.53 4.56 12.53
N LEU A 179 -8.74 5.19 13.42
CA LEU A 179 -7.71 4.51 14.20
C LEU A 179 -8.29 3.38 15.05
N LYS A 180 -9.44 3.61 15.68
CA LYS A 180 -10.14 2.58 16.45
C LYS A 180 -10.54 1.40 15.56
N TRP A 181 -11.18 1.65 14.42
CA TRP A 181 -11.58 0.60 13.49
C TRP A 181 -10.37 -0.16 12.96
N PHE A 182 -9.29 0.52 12.61
CA PHE A 182 -8.04 -0.11 12.20
C PHE A 182 -7.54 -1.13 13.24
N LEU A 183 -7.44 -0.70 14.51
CA LEU A 183 -7.00 -1.59 15.60
C LEU A 183 -7.99 -2.73 15.86
N ASP A 184 -9.29 -2.45 15.91
CA ASP A 184 -10.32 -3.49 16.09
C ASP A 184 -10.31 -4.53 14.96
N ILE A 185 -10.07 -4.10 13.72
CA ILE A 185 -10.03 -5.00 12.56
C ILE A 185 -8.81 -5.93 12.66
N LEU A 186 -7.61 -5.39 12.86
CA LEU A 186 -6.37 -6.18 12.88
C LEU A 186 -6.24 -7.07 14.13
N ASN A 187 -6.74 -6.60 15.28
CA ASN A 187 -6.72 -7.37 16.53
C ASN A 187 -7.88 -8.36 16.65
N GLY A 188 -8.93 -8.18 15.83
CA GLY A 188 -10.14 -8.97 15.87
C GLY A 188 -11.15 -8.41 16.86
N GLY A 189 -12.43 -8.54 16.52
CA GLY A 189 -13.52 -7.99 17.31
C GLY A 189 -14.68 -7.50 16.46
N ARG A 190 -15.66 -6.87 17.13
CA ARG A 190 -16.82 -6.28 16.47
C ARG A 190 -16.50 -4.86 16.02
N VAL A 191 -16.81 -4.58 14.77
CA VAL A 191 -16.55 -3.29 14.11
C VAL A 191 -17.86 -2.78 13.55
N THR A 192 -18.29 -1.60 13.99
CA THR A 192 -19.40 -0.87 13.38
C THR A 192 -18.81 0.32 12.60
N PRO A 193 -18.65 0.21 11.27
CA PRO A 193 -18.10 1.28 10.42
C PRO A 193 -19.15 2.37 10.16
N ASN A 194 -19.71 2.94 11.23
CA ASN A 194 -20.72 3.98 11.19
C ASN A 194 -20.39 5.16 12.11
N THR A 195 -20.57 6.38 11.60
CA THR A 195 -20.44 7.65 12.32
C THR A 195 -21.63 8.54 12.05
N GLY A 196 -21.88 9.50 12.94
CA GLY A 196 -23.07 10.34 12.87
C GLY A 196 -24.31 9.57 13.32
N ASP A 197 -25.33 9.50 12.47
CA ASP A 197 -26.58 8.82 12.81
C ASP A 197 -26.40 7.30 12.88
N ALA A 198 -26.84 6.69 13.99
CA ALA A 198 -26.65 5.26 14.22
C ALA A 198 -27.48 4.38 13.27
N ASP A 199 -28.58 4.92 12.72
CA ASP A 199 -29.57 4.16 11.95
C ASP A 199 -29.51 4.44 10.44
N ARG A 200 -28.66 5.35 9.97
CA ARG A 200 -28.55 5.68 8.54
C ARG A 200 -27.12 6.04 8.12
N TYR A 201 -26.81 5.75 6.85
CA TYR A 201 -25.64 6.30 6.17
C TYR A 201 -25.83 7.80 5.85
N GLU A 202 -24.79 8.60 6.02
CA GLU A 202 -24.80 10.06 5.86
C GLU A 202 -23.71 10.62 4.92
N GLY A 203 -22.98 9.76 4.20
CA GLY A 203 -21.92 10.15 3.27
C GLY A 203 -22.41 10.72 1.94
N VAL A 204 -21.54 10.75 0.92
CA VAL A 204 -21.89 11.36 -0.39
C VAL A 204 -22.73 10.44 -1.29
N GLN A 205 -22.67 9.13 -1.08
CA GLN A 205 -23.27 8.13 -1.96
C GLN A 205 -24.80 7.99 -1.81
N ASP A 206 -25.43 8.66 -0.84
CA ASP A 206 -26.89 8.75 -0.70
C ASP A 206 -27.41 10.19 -0.85
N SER A 207 -26.57 11.10 -1.35
CA SER A 207 -26.89 12.53 -1.45
C SER A 207 -27.84 12.90 -2.60
N GLY A 208 -28.00 12.02 -3.59
CA GLY A 208 -28.69 12.33 -4.84
C GLY A 208 -27.91 13.29 -5.76
N ALA A 209 -26.67 13.64 -5.45
CA ALA A 209 -25.83 14.47 -6.30
C ALA A 209 -25.21 13.63 -7.45
N PRO A 210 -25.30 14.07 -8.71
CA PRO A 210 -24.80 13.33 -9.87
C PRO A 210 -23.26 13.34 -9.99
N LEU A 211 -22.58 13.93 -9.00
CA LEU A 211 -21.12 13.87 -8.89
C LEU A 211 -20.66 12.48 -8.44
N TYR A 212 -21.46 11.80 -7.59
CA TYR A 212 -21.11 10.53 -6.96
C TYR A 212 -22.01 9.39 -7.43
N TRP A 213 -21.49 8.18 -7.41
CA TRP A 213 -22.32 6.99 -7.61
C TRP A 213 -23.30 6.84 -6.44
N ASN A 214 -24.59 6.83 -6.74
CA ASN A 214 -25.65 6.57 -5.77
C ASN A 214 -26.20 5.15 -5.97
N PRO A 215 -25.83 4.16 -5.13
CA PRO A 215 -26.22 2.77 -5.34
C PRO A 215 -27.73 2.56 -5.21
N GLY A 216 -28.45 3.36 -4.43
CA GLY A 216 -29.90 3.22 -4.27
C GLY A 216 -30.76 3.89 -5.35
N LYS A 217 -30.16 4.71 -6.22
CA LYS A 217 -30.91 5.51 -7.17
C LYS A 217 -30.10 5.78 -8.44
N PRO A 218 -30.65 5.47 -9.64
CA PRO A 218 -30.02 5.90 -10.89
C PRO A 218 -30.09 7.43 -11.02
N LEU A 219 -28.95 8.04 -11.34
CA LEU A 219 -28.86 9.47 -11.66
C LEU A 219 -28.30 9.65 -13.08
N ASP A 220 -28.38 10.87 -13.60
CA ASP A 220 -27.67 11.26 -14.83
C ASP A 220 -26.20 11.56 -14.51
N ASP A 221 -25.43 10.51 -14.18
CA ASP A 221 -24.04 10.60 -13.75
C ASP A 221 -23.11 9.72 -14.62
N ALA A 222 -21.80 9.85 -14.40
CA ALA A 222 -20.79 9.08 -15.13
C ALA A 222 -20.80 7.57 -14.79
N TYR A 223 -21.22 7.20 -13.58
CA TYR A 223 -21.22 5.82 -13.10
C TYR A 223 -22.37 5.01 -13.72
N THR A 224 -23.57 5.57 -13.74
CA THR A 224 -24.77 5.04 -14.41
C THR A 224 -24.51 4.92 -15.92
N LYS A 225 -23.84 5.91 -16.54
CA LYS A 225 -23.42 5.83 -17.95
C LYS A 225 -22.39 4.72 -18.21
N LYS A 226 -21.47 4.48 -17.26
CA LYS A 226 -20.50 3.38 -17.32
C LYS A 226 -21.16 2.01 -17.12
N GLY A 227 -22.31 1.96 -16.44
CA GLY A 227 -23.09 0.74 -16.20
C GLY A 227 -22.98 0.20 -14.77
N PHE A 228 -22.64 1.05 -13.79
CA PHE A 228 -22.64 0.64 -12.38
C PHE A 228 -24.01 0.07 -11.96
N PRO A 229 -24.03 -0.96 -11.09
CA PRO A 229 -25.26 -1.58 -10.64
C PRO A 229 -26.08 -0.67 -9.71
N GLN A 230 -27.36 -1.00 -9.55
CA GLN A 230 -28.26 -0.38 -8.57
C GLN A 230 -28.48 -1.34 -7.42
N LEU A 231 -28.00 -0.97 -6.24
CA LEU A 231 -27.89 -1.77 -5.02
C LEU A 231 -28.49 -1.00 -3.81
N PRO A 232 -29.83 -0.88 -3.69
CA PRO A 232 -30.49 -0.03 -2.69
C PRO A 232 -30.31 -0.42 -1.21
N GLY A 233 -29.67 -1.55 -0.89
CA GLY A 233 -29.28 -1.93 0.47
C GLY A 233 -27.77 -1.92 0.74
N LEU A 234 -26.96 -1.48 -0.23
CA LEU A 234 -25.50 -1.56 -0.10
C LEU A 234 -24.96 -0.70 1.04
N LEU A 235 -25.44 0.55 1.15
CA LEU A 235 -24.92 1.49 2.14
C LEU A 235 -25.37 1.12 3.56
N ASP A 236 -26.58 0.60 3.73
CA ASP A 236 -27.05 0.06 5.02
C ASP A 236 -26.19 -1.14 5.45
N ALA A 237 -25.87 -2.05 4.52
CA ALA A 237 -24.97 -3.16 4.77
C ALA A 237 -23.54 -2.69 5.08
N ALA A 238 -23.06 -1.65 4.40
CA ALA A 238 -21.71 -1.11 4.57
C ALA A 238 -21.45 -0.55 5.97
N VAL A 239 -22.47 0.01 6.63
CA VAL A 239 -22.38 0.60 7.98
C VAL A 239 -22.82 -0.34 9.10
N THR A 240 -23.27 -1.55 8.76
CA THR A 240 -23.73 -2.55 9.73
C THR A 240 -22.54 -3.16 10.49
N GLU A 241 -22.73 -3.46 11.77
CA GLU A 241 -21.73 -4.14 12.59
C GLU A 241 -21.34 -5.51 11.99
N PHE A 242 -20.05 -5.80 11.94
CA PHE A 242 -19.54 -7.11 11.56
C PHE A 242 -18.41 -7.58 12.50
N GLU A 243 -18.10 -8.87 12.45
CA GLU A 243 -17.00 -9.47 13.19
C GLU A 243 -15.75 -9.59 12.30
N SER A 244 -14.67 -8.92 12.69
CA SER A 244 -13.34 -9.11 12.09
C SER A 244 -12.66 -10.32 12.73
N PRO A 245 -12.02 -11.21 11.93
CA PRO A 245 -11.29 -12.34 12.48
C PRO A 245 -10.04 -11.93 13.28
N GLY A 246 -9.52 -10.72 13.06
CA GLY A 246 -8.16 -10.37 13.47
C GLY A 246 -7.09 -11.17 12.71
N LEU A 247 -5.83 -10.90 13.01
CA LEU A 247 -4.71 -11.72 12.55
C LEU A 247 -4.40 -12.84 13.54
N ASP A 248 -4.06 -14.01 13.01
CA ASP A 248 -3.55 -15.15 13.81
C ASP A 248 -2.02 -15.13 13.96
N ILE A 249 -1.38 -14.08 13.45
CA ILE A 249 0.07 -13.86 13.51
C ILE A 249 0.35 -12.47 14.10
N PRO A 250 1.53 -12.27 14.72
CA PRO A 250 1.92 -10.96 15.19
C PRO A 250 1.93 -9.92 14.06
N TRP A 251 1.61 -8.67 14.36
CA TRP A 251 1.69 -7.59 13.39
C TRP A 251 2.43 -6.37 13.92
N LEU A 252 3.06 -5.65 12.99
CA LEU A 252 3.93 -4.50 13.23
C LEU A 252 3.51 -3.32 12.36
N CYS A 253 3.73 -2.10 12.85
CA CYS A 253 3.24 -0.87 12.21
C CYS A 253 4.37 0.08 11.78
N THR A 254 4.35 0.50 10.52
CA THR A 254 4.98 1.74 10.07
C THR A 254 3.93 2.85 10.00
N PHE A 255 4.37 4.07 10.22
CA PHE A 255 3.54 5.27 10.21
C PHE A 255 3.53 5.94 8.82
N GLY A 256 2.36 6.21 8.26
CA GLY A 256 2.17 6.87 6.95
C GLY A 256 1.72 8.32 7.03
N ASN A 257 1.65 9.03 5.89
CA ASN A 257 1.24 10.44 5.88
C ASN A 257 -0.24 10.61 6.21
N HIS A 258 -1.14 9.70 5.82
CA HIS A 258 -2.55 9.74 6.25
C HIS A 258 -2.72 9.46 7.75
N ASP A 259 -1.78 8.71 8.34
CA ASP A 259 -1.70 8.56 9.80
C ASP A 259 -1.11 9.80 10.49
N ASN A 260 -0.53 10.75 9.75
CA ASN A 260 0.22 11.88 10.31
C ASN A 260 -0.44 13.23 10.06
N THR A 261 -1.21 13.38 8.99
CA THR A 261 -1.82 14.64 8.58
C THR A 261 -3.25 14.44 8.03
N PRO A 262 -4.12 15.47 8.14
CA PRO A 262 -5.46 15.45 7.55
C PRO A 262 -5.42 15.14 6.05
N VAL A 263 -6.13 14.08 5.64
CA VAL A 263 -6.16 13.52 4.26
C VAL A 263 -4.76 13.28 3.68
N GLY A 264 -3.77 13.02 4.55
CA GLY A 264 -2.38 12.82 4.16
C GLY A 264 -1.70 14.01 3.46
N THR A 265 -2.34 15.18 3.39
CA THR A 265 -1.93 16.27 2.49
C THR A 265 -1.95 17.64 3.15
N LEU A 266 -2.84 17.89 4.10
CA LEU A 266 -2.87 19.20 4.78
C LEU A 266 -1.81 19.24 5.88
N PRO A 267 -1.29 20.41 6.28
CA PRO A 267 -0.44 20.48 7.47
C PRO A 267 -1.17 19.95 8.71
N ALA A 268 -0.44 19.30 9.62
CA ALA A 268 -1.00 18.93 10.91
C ALA A 268 -1.22 20.18 11.79
N ASN A 269 -2.02 20.04 12.86
CA ASN A 269 -2.28 21.08 13.86
C ASN A 269 -2.95 22.35 13.31
N LEU A 270 -3.78 22.23 12.27
CA LEU A 270 -4.57 23.34 11.76
C LEU A 270 -5.56 23.82 12.85
N PRO A 271 -5.48 25.09 13.30
CA PRO A 271 -6.31 25.57 14.40
C PRO A 271 -7.80 25.44 14.08
N GLY A 272 -8.54 24.79 14.98
CA GLY A 272 -9.99 24.61 14.85
C GLY A 272 -10.42 23.58 13.81
N ILE A 273 -9.49 22.77 13.27
CA ILE A 273 -9.84 21.74 12.27
C ILE A 273 -10.90 20.76 12.78
N ASP A 274 -10.82 20.39 14.05
CA ASP A 274 -11.78 19.49 14.71
C ASP A 274 -13.23 19.98 14.60
N HIS A 275 -13.47 21.30 14.50
CA HIS A 275 -14.82 21.83 14.32
C HIS A 275 -15.46 21.39 13.00
N TRP A 276 -14.65 21.24 11.94
CA TRP A 276 -15.15 20.67 10.69
C TRP A 276 -15.38 19.19 10.87
N TYR A 277 -14.42 18.44 11.41
CA TYR A 277 -14.50 16.97 11.60
C TYR A 277 -15.71 16.52 12.41
N THR A 278 -15.97 17.15 13.56
CA THR A 278 -17.06 16.73 14.45
C THR A 278 -18.39 17.41 14.13
N GLY A 279 -18.40 18.35 13.19
CA GLY A 279 -19.54 19.19 12.85
C GLY A 279 -20.64 18.49 12.04
N LYS A 280 -21.70 19.25 11.76
CA LYS A 280 -22.89 18.79 11.00
C LYS A 280 -22.90 19.15 9.52
N TYR A 281 -21.93 19.92 9.03
CA TYR A 281 -21.96 20.45 7.67
C TYR A 281 -20.91 19.78 6.79
N LYS A 282 -21.36 18.93 5.88
CA LYS A 282 -20.53 18.26 4.88
C LYS A 282 -20.66 18.95 3.54
N ILE A 283 -19.55 19.41 2.97
CA ILE A 283 -19.56 19.98 1.62
C ILE A 283 -19.50 18.84 0.62
N ILE A 284 -20.56 18.68 -0.17
CA ILE A 284 -20.68 17.62 -1.17
C ILE A 284 -20.51 18.13 -2.60
N GLY A 285 -20.32 19.43 -2.79
CA GLY A 285 -20.12 20.00 -4.12
C GLY A 285 -19.71 21.47 -4.07
N LYS A 286 -18.97 21.91 -5.08
CA LYS A 286 -18.69 23.31 -5.38
C LYS A 286 -18.82 23.53 -6.88
N ASP A 287 -18.86 24.78 -7.31
CA ASP A 287 -18.78 25.08 -8.74
C ASP A 287 -17.44 24.58 -9.31
N GLU A 288 -17.45 24.20 -10.59
CA GLU A 288 -16.32 23.58 -11.27
C GLU A 288 -15.04 24.44 -11.18
N SER A 289 -15.17 25.77 -11.30
CA SER A 289 -14.02 26.68 -11.28
C SER A 289 -13.34 26.72 -9.92
N THR A 290 -14.13 26.69 -8.84
CA THR A 290 -13.63 26.60 -7.48
C THR A 290 -13.04 25.24 -7.20
N ALA A 291 -13.74 24.15 -7.54
CA ALA A 291 -13.24 22.79 -7.34
C ALA A 291 -11.90 22.56 -8.06
N LYS A 292 -11.78 23.01 -9.31
CA LYS A 292 -10.52 22.92 -10.08
C LYS A 292 -9.39 23.72 -9.44
N ARG A 293 -9.67 24.94 -8.96
CA ARG A 293 -8.68 25.77 -8.26
C ARG A 293 -8.20 25.10 -6.97
N LEU A 294 -9.12 24.53 -6.18
CA LEU A 294 -8.82 23.85 -4.92
C LEU A 294 -8.00 22.58 -5.16
N ALA A 295 -8.39 21.75 -6.14
CA ALA A 295 -7.63 20.57 -6.53
C ALA A 295 -6.21 20.93 -6.98
N ALA A 296 -6.06 21.97 -7.82
CA ALA A 296 -4.74 22.45 -8.25
C ALA A 296 -3.89 23.06 -7.13
N ALA A 297 -4.48 23.45 -6.00
CA ALA A 297 -3.75 23.90 -4.82
C ALA A 297 -3.25 22.74 -3.95
N LEU A 298 -3.93 21.58 -4.02
CA LEU A 298 -3.55 20.34 -3.33
C LEU A 298 -2.57 19.50 -4.16
N ASP A 299 -2.72 19.54 -5.48
CA ASP A 299 -1.85 18.87 -6.42
C ASP A 299 -0.54 19.65 -6.59
N LYS A 300 0.59 18.94 -6.48
CA LYS A 300 1.90 19.54 -6.70
C LYS A 300 2.29 19.59 -8.17
N ASP A 301 1.87 18.67 -9.05
CA ASP A 301 2.40 18.58 -10.43
C ASP A 301 1.60 17.67 -11.43
N GLY A 302 0.37 17.26 -11.13
CA GLY A 302 -0.56 16.69 -12.14
C GLY A 302 -0.15 15.39 -12.82
N THR A 303 0.83 14.61 -12.34
CA THR A 303 1.32 13.43 -13.10
C THR A 303 1.76 12.20 -12.31
N GLY A 304 1.72 12.15 -10.97
CA GLY A 304 2.10 10.93 -10.23
C GLY A 304 3.52 10.40 -10.53
N ARG A 305 4.41 11.25 -11.07
CA ARG A 305 5.83 10.98 -11.27
C ARG A 305 6.64 12.20 -10.88
N SER A 306 7.42 12.04 -9.84
CA SER A 306 8.52 12.95 -9.49
C SER A 306 9.56 12.89 -10.61
N THR A 307 9.61 13.91 -11.47
CA THR A 307 10.86 14.25 -12.16
C THR A 307 11.45 15.44 -11.45
N VAL A 308 12.54 15.17 -10.73
CA VAL A 308 13.47 16.16 -10.21
C VAL A 308 13.84 17.14 -11.32
N GLU A 309 13.37 18.38 -11.24
CA GLU A 309 14.15 19.53 -11.67
C GLU A 309 13.66 20.78 -10.93
N GLY A 310 14.61 21.47 -10.29
CA GLY A 310 14.36 22.53 -9.33
C GLY A 310 13.49 23.66 -9.86
N GLY A 311 12.38 23.89 -9.15
CA GLY A 311 11.56 25.09 -9.30
C GLY A 311 11.14 25.58 -7.93
N GLY A 312 11.84 26.59 -7.40
CA GLY A 312 11.45 27.34 -6.20
C GLY A 312 10.21 28.22 -6.43
N GLY A 313 9.12 27.62 -6.89
CA GLY A 313 7.83 28.28 -7.05
C GLY A 313 7.21 28.57 -5.69
N ARG A 314 6.81 29.83 -5.47
CA ARG A 314 6.04 30.26 -4.29
C ARG A 314 4.78 29.38 -4.17
N ARG A 315 4.71 28.62 -3.08
CA ARG A 315 3.53 27.84 -2.71
C ARG A 315 2.38 28.79 -2.36
N ALA A 316 1.31 28.78 -3.15
CA ALA A 316 0.04 29.32 -2.69
C ALA A 316 -0.42 28.43 -1.52
N GLY A 317 -0.77 29.03 -0.38
CA GLY A 317 -1.30 28.25 0.74
C GLY A 317 -2.62 27.58 0.33
N VAL A 318 -2.80 26.32 0.71
CA VAL A 318 -4.08 25.62 0.53
C VAL A 318 -5.15 26.39 1.33
N PRO A 319 -6.25 26.86 0.71
CA PRO A 319 -7.27 27.64 1.42
C PRO A 319 -8.18 26.71 2.22
N VAL A 320 -7.69 26.24 3.38
CA VAL A 320 -8.38 25.26 4.25
C VAL A 320 -9.82 25.65 4.60
N ALA A 321 -10.06 26.93 4.91
CA ALA A 321 -11.40 27.43 5.20
C ALA A 321 -12.36 27.35 4.00
N GLU A 322 -11.83 27.36 2.77
CA GLU A 322 -12.62 27.18 1.55
C GLU A 322 -12.84 25.69 1.22
N LEU A 323 -11.90 24.80 1.60
CA LEU A 323 -12.07 23.35 1.44
C LEU A 323 -13.26 22.83 2.25
N PHE A 324 -13.35 23.25 3.52
CA PHE A 324 -14.36 22.78 4.48
C PHE A 324 -15.48 23.80 4.76
N GLY A 325 -15.46 24.95 4.09
CA GLY A 325 -16.44 26.03 4.28
C GLY A 325 -16.77 26.79 3.00
N GLY A 326 -17.34 27.99 3.16
CA GLY A 326 -17.70 28.87 2.05
C GLY A 326 -18.94 28.42 1.28
N SER A 327 -19.02 28.81 0.00
CA SER A 327 -20.12 28.42 -0.90
C SER A 327 -19.97 26.98 -1.39
N GLY A 328 -21.10 26.32 -1.61
CA GLY A 328 -21.15 24.96 -2.15
C GLY A 328 -22.50 24.30 -1.87
N THR A 329 -22.64 23.08 -2.36
CA THR A 329 -23.73 22.19 -1.97
C THR A 329 -23.38 21.59 -0.62
N ILE A 330 -24.23 21.82 0.37
CA ILE A 330 -24.02 21.37 1.75
C ILE A 330 -25.05 20.29 2.06
N ARG A 331 -24.56 19.18 2.64
CA ARG A 331 -25.38 18.16 3.29
C ARG A 331 -25.30 18.37 4.80
N GLU A 332 -26.45 18.38 5.46
CA GLU A 332 -26.49 18.27 6.92
C GLU A 332 -26.36 16.80 7.31
N ILE A 333 -25.46 16.52 8.24
CA ILE A 333 -25.21 15.20 8.82
C ILE A 333 -25.23 15.32 10.34
N THR A 334 -25.26 14.19 11.04
CA THR A 334 -25.23 14.18 12.49
C THR A 334 -23.80 14.45 12.98
N PRO A 335 -23.60 15.42 13.90
CA PRO A 335 -22.33 15.63 14.58
C PRO A 335 -21.82 14.36 15.26
N ASP A 336 -20.50 14.15 15.25
CA ASP A 336 -19.89 13.00 15.89
C ASP A 336 -18.51 13.35 16.45
N GLU A 337 -18.38 13.37 17.77
CA GLU A 337 -17.13 13.70 18.46
C GLU A 337 -16.03 12.63 18.27
N ARG A 338 -16.40 11.42 17.83
CA ARG A 338 -15.44 10.35 17.54
C ARG A 338 -14.57 10.65 16.32
N ARG A 339 -14.99 11.58 15.46
CA ARG A 339 -14.24 12.05 14.28
C ARG A 339 -13.08 12.99 14.61
N ARG A 340 -12.89 13.38 15.87
CA ARG A 340 -11.78 14.27 16.28
C ARG A 340 -10.46 13.73 15.74
N THR A 341 -9.60 14.65 15.30
CA THR A 341 -8.26 14.27 14.88
C THR A 341 -7.44 13.73 16.05
N PHE A 342 -6.56 12.75 15.78
CA PHE A 342 -5.55 12.34 16.76
C PHE A 342 -4.26 13.13 16.57
N SER A 343 -3.30 12.92 17.46
CA SER A 343 -1.91 13.38 17.32
C SER A 343 -1.00 12.17 17.12
N THR A 344 0.22 12.37 16.62
CA THR A 344 1.20 11.27 16.50
C THR A 344 1.42 10.54 17.83
N ALA A 345 1.38 11.26 18.96
CA ALA A 345 1.50 10.66 20.29
C ALA A 345 0.28 9.78 20.61
N GLU A 346 -0.94 10.24 20.35
CA GLU A 346 -2.17 9.46 20.55
C GLU A 346 -2.20 8.21 19.65
N PHE A 347 -1.71 8.30 18.40
CA PHE A 347 -1.56 7.14 17.52
C PHE A 347 -0.65 6.08 18.16
N VAL A 348 0.55 6.47 18.60
CA VAL A 348 1.49 5.53 19.23
C VAL A 348 0.95 4.99 20.55
N GLN A 349 0.33 5.84 21.37
CA GLN A 349 -0.26 5.43 22.63
C GLN A 349 -1.41 4.45 22.45
N ALA A 350 -2.22 4.58 21.39
CA ALA A 350 -3.25 3.60 21.07
C ALA A 350 -2.65 2.22 20.77
N HIS A 351 -1.49 2.15 20.09
CA HIS A 351 -0.79 0.88 19.85
C HIS A 351 -0.14 0.31 21.12
N LEU A 352 0.30 1.17 22.04
CA LEU A 352 0.86 0.78 23.34
C LEU A 352 -0.20 0.38 24.37
N ASP A 353 -1.48 0.66 24.12
CA ASP A 353 -2.55 0.23 25.01
C ASP A 353 -2.66 -1.29 24.98
N THR A 354 -2.56 -1.92 26.15
CA THR A 354 -2.74 -3.36 26.33
C THR A 354 -4.07 -3.89 25.77
N ALA A 355 -5.12 -3.07 25.73
CA ALA A 355 -6.40 -3.42 25.12
C ALA A 355 -6.28 -3.67 23.60
N ASN A 356 -5.29 -3.07 22.96
CA ASN A 356 -5.02 -3.17 21.53
C ASN A 356 -3.85 -4.10 21.20
N THR A 357 -3.40 -4.96 22.12
CA THR A 357 -2.28 -5.87 21.84
C THR A 357 -2.62 -6.95 20.81
N GLY A 358 -3.87 -7.46 20.81
CA GLY A 358 -4.31 -8.52 19.89
C GLY A 358 -3.32 -9.70 19.80
N PRO A 359 -2.93 -10.16 18.60
CA PRO A 359 -1.94 -11.23 18.41
C PRO A 359 -0.48 -10.81 18.73
N GLY A 360 -0.28 -9.54 19.10
CA GLY A 360 0.99 -8.97 19.52
C GLY A 360 1.93 -8.58 18.37
N PRO A 361 3.17 -8.18 18.70
CA PRO A 361 3.61 -7.87 20.06
C PRO A 361 2.91 -6.62 20.62
N GLU A 362 2.89 -6.45 21.95
CA GLU A 362 2.45 -5.19 22.58
C GLU A 362 3.18 -4.00 21.95
N GLY A 363 2.44 -2.94 21.62
CA GLY A 363 2.99 -1.77 20.92
C GLY A 363 3.11 -1.92 19.41
N HIS A 364 2.96 -3.13 18.84
CA HIS A 364 3.10 -3.41 17.41
C HIS A 364 4.38 -2.83 16.79
N GLY A 365 5.47 -2.92 17.56
CA GLY A 365 6.79 -2.41 17.23
C GLY A 365 7.16 -1.09 17.92
N PHE A 366 6.17 -0.27 18.28
CA PHE A 366 6.40 0.89 19.13
C PHE A 366 6.70 0.48 20.57
N THR A 367 7.40 1.36 21.29
CA THR A 367 7.73 1.20 22.71
C THR A 367 7.44 2.51 23.44
N GLY A 368 7.58 2.52 24.77
CA GLY A 368 7.49 3.76 25.56
C GLY A 368 8.44 4.88 25.09
N ASN A 369 9.53 4.56 24.38
CA ASN A 369 10.43 5.56 23.80
C ASN A 369 9.80 6.33 22.62
N ASN A 370 8.72 5.80 22.04
CA ASN A 370 8.00 6.40 20.91
C ASN A 370 6.73 7.15 21.38
N ALA A 371 6.33 7.01 22.65
CA ALA A 371 5.02 7.42 23.18
C ALA A 371 4.75 8.93 23.15
N ASP A 372 5.80 9.75 23.00
CA ASP A 372 5.68 11.21 22.83
C ASP A 372 5.38 11.62 21.38
N GLY A 373 5.37 10.67 20.43
CA GLY A 373 5.11 10.90 19.02
C GLY A 373 6.23 11.65 18.27
N ARG A 374 7.39 11.89 18.90
CA ARG A 374 8.49 12.65 18.25
C ARG A 374 9.37 11.78 17.38
N ASN A 375 9.60 10.54 17.79
CA ASN A 375 10.38 9.56 17.04
C ASN A 375 9.55 8.28 16.94
N VAL A 376 9.00 7.98 15.76
CA VAL A 376 8.12 6.83 15.53
C VAL A 376 8.76 5.79 14.59
N TYR A 377 10.08 5.64 14.72
CA TYR A 377 10.88 4.61 14.06
C TYR A 377 11.49 3.66 15.10
N TYR A 378 11.76 2.41 14.70
CA TYR A 378 12.25 1.37 15.59
C TYR A 378 12.91 0.22 14.82
N THR A 379 13.64 -0.63 15.55
CA THR A 379 14.15 -1.91 15.05
C THR A 379 13.43 -3.07 15.71
N PHE A 380 13.30 -4.19 15.00
CA PHE A 380 12.78 -5.44 15.53
C PHE A 380 13.50 -6.62 14.90
N ARG A 381 13.40 -7.79 15.53
CA ARG A 381 13.97 -9.02 14.97
C ARG A 381 12.94 -9.70 14.09
N ILE A 382 13.22 -9.82 12.79
CA ILE A 382 12.40 -10.59 11.85
C ILE A 382 12.58 -12.09 12.10
N ALA A 383 13.84 -12.52 12.17
CA ALA A 383 14.23 -13.91 12.34
C ALA A 383 15.66 -13.98 12.92
N PRO A 384 16.20 -15.16 13.29
CA PRO A 384 17.61 -15.26 13.66
C PRO A 384 18.55 -14.72 12.58
N GLY A 385 19.30 -13.66 12.93
CA GLY A 385 20.25 -12.99 12.04
C GLY A 385 19.62 -12.04 11.01
N ILE A 386 18.32 -11.72 11.13
CA ILE A 386 17.63 -10.75 10.27
C ILE A 386 16.92 -9.70 11.12
N THR A 387 17.30 -8.44 10.91
CA THR A 387 16.77 -7.28 11.63
C THR A 387 15.90 -6.43 10.70
N GLY A 388 14.68 -6.16 11.14
CA GLY A 388 13.76 -5.21 10.53
C GLY A 388 14.01 -3.80 11.06
N ILE A 389 13.89 -2.80 10.19
CA ILE A 389 13.99 -1.38 10.56
C ILE A 389 12.75 -0.65 10.04
N SER A 390 11.83 -0.29 10.93
CA SER A 390 10.69 0.56 10.59
C SER A 390 11.09 2.03 10.69
N LEU A 391 10.79 2.79 9.63
CA LEU A 391 11.20 4.18 9.44
C LEU A 391 9.98 5.10 9.48
N ASP A 392 10.16 6.28 10.07
CA ASP A 392 9.27 7.41 9.86
C ASP A 392 9.78 8.24 8.68
N THR A 393 9.06 8.24 7.56
CA THR A 393 9.37 9.07 6.39
C THR A 393 8.38 10.22 6.22
N THR A 394 7.50 10.45 7.20
CA THR A 394 6.45 11.46 7.18
C THR A 394 6.97 12.82 7.61
N THR A 395 6.18 13.88 7.34
CA THR A 395 6.41 15.22 7.86
C THR A 395 5.10 15.88 8.24
N LEU A 396 5.07 16.62 9.35
CA LEU A 396 3.90 17.40 9.77
C LEU A 396 3.70 18.68 8.95
N ALA A 397 4.61 19.00 8.03
CA ALA A 397 4.52 20.18 7.18
C ALA A 397 3.42 20.08 6.08
N GLY A 398 2.74 18.93 6.01
CA GLY A 398 1.75 18.61 4.97
C GLY A 398 2.39 18.13 3.68
N LEU A 399 1.54 17.98 2.66
CA LEU A 399 1.80 17.39 1.34
C LEU A 399 1.97 15.87 1.40
N ALA A 400 1.69 15.20 0.28
CA ALA A 400 1.81 13.75 0.19
C ALA A 400 3.26 13.27 0.34
N ASP A 401 4.21 13.85 -0.40
CA ASP A 401 5.62 13.45 -0.33
C ASP A 401 6.24 13.53 1.08
N GLY A 402 7.14 12.59 1.35
CA GLY A 402 7.88 12.45 2.59
C GLY A 402 9.32 12.96 2.53
N SER A 403 10.07 12.67 3.58
CA SER A 403 11.52 12.85 3.68
C SER A 403 12.05 12.15 4.93
N ILE A 404 13.36 12.07 5.13
CA ILE A 404 13.95 11.52 6.37
C ILE A 404 14.72 12.60 7.13
N GLY A 405 14.53 12.68 8.44
CA GLY A 405 15.32 13.58 9.29
C GLY A 405 16.78 13.13 9.42
N LEU A 406 17.71 14.08 9.50
CA LEU A 406 19.14 13.80 9.69
C LEU A 406 19.45 12.94 10.94
N GLY A 407 18.73 13.13 12.04
CA GLY A 407 18.83 12.34 13.26
C GLY A 407 18.45 10.89 13.03
N GLN A 408 17.32 10.62 12.37
CA GLN A 408 16.92 9.26 11.98
C GLN A 408 17.90 8.66 10.97
N TYR A 409 18.36 9.42 9.98
CA TYR A 409 19.38 8.99 9.00
C TYR A 409 20.65 8.48 9.71
N LEU A 410 21.19 9.27 10.65
CA LEU A 410 22.38 8.91 11.41
C LEU A 410 22.12 7.76 12.39
N TRP A 411 20.89 7.63 12.89
CA TRP A 411 20.48 6.47 13.69
C TRP A 411 20.47 5.20 12.84
N VAL A 412 19.90 5.22 11.62
CA VAL A 412 19.94 4.09 10.68
C VAL A 412 21.39 3.71 10.36
N GLU A 413 22.24 4.68 10.05
CA GLU A 413 23.66 4.43 9.77
C GLU A 413 24.34 3.69 10.93
N LYS A 414 24.12 4.13 12.18
CA LYS A 414 24.68 3.48 13.38
C LYS A 414 24.09 2.10 13.61
N THR A 415 22.80 1.90 13.35
CA THR A 415 22.14 0.59 13.45
C THR A 415 22.76 -0.40 12.47
N LEU A 416 22.90 -0.02 11.20
CA LEU A 416 23.52 -0.86 10.17
C LEU A 416 24.98 -1.15 10.49
N GLN A 417 25.74 -0.15 10.95
CA GLN A 417 27.12 -0.36 11.40
C GLN A 417 27.20 -1.43 12.49
N ARG A 418 26.36 -1.38 13.54
CA ARG A 418 26.45 -2.33 14.66
C ARG A 418 26.29 -3.80 14.26
N GLY A 419 25.49 -4.10 13.24
CA GLY A 419 25.28 -5.45 12.71
C GLY A 419 26.04 -5.76 11.42
N SER A 420 27.07 -4.97 11.07
CA SER A 420 27.86 -5.17 9.84
C SER A 420 29.35 -5.30 10.15
N SER A 421 29.92 -6.47 9.91
CA SER A 421 31.36 -6.75 9.99
C SER A 421 32.13 -6.07 8.85
N LYS A 422 31.45 -5.78 7.74
CA LYS A 422 31.99 -5.09 6.56
C LYS A 422 30.98 -4.07 6.05
N TYR A 423 31.41 -2.83 5.86
CA TYR A 423 30.62 -1.78 5.21
C TYR A 423 31.55 -0.75 4.55
N TYR A 424 30.98 0.27 3.92
CA TYR A 424 31.74 1.35 3.28
C TYR A 424 31.48 2.68 4.00
N ASP A 425 32.53 3.43 4.31
CA ASP A 425 32.39 4.77 4.87
C ASP A 425 31.85 5.77 3.82
N PHE A 426 31.63 7.01 4.25
CA PHE A 426 31.15 8.08 3.38
C PHE A 426 32.05 8.34 2.16
N TRP A 427 33.37 8.08 2.29
CA TRP A 427 34.34 8.23 1.21
C TRP A 427 34.42 7.00 0.30
N GLY A 428 33.70 5.93 0.64
CA GLY A 428 33.71 4.66 -0.06
C GLY A 428 34.88 3.75 0.32
N ASN A 429 35.60 4.04 1.42
CA ASN A 429 36.60 3.12 1.94
C ASN A 429 35.90 1.96 2.65
N LYS A 430 36.41 0.75 2.42
CA LYS A 430 35.95 -0.42 3.14
C LYS A 430 36.35 -0.33 4.61
N VAL A 431 35.38 -0.44 5.49
CA VAL A 431 35.57 -0.58 6.94
C VAL A 431 35.29 -2.02 7.32
N THR A 432 36.11 -2.56 8.23
CA THR A 432 35.92 -3.89 8.79
C THR A 432 35.96 -3.85 10.31
N GLN A 433 35.09 -4.60 10.96
CA GLN A 433 35.04 -4.71 12.41
C GLN A 433 34.58 -6.10 12.86
N GLN A 434 34.84 -6.43 14.12
CA GLN A 434 34.51 -7.73 14.71
C GLN A 434 33.13 -7.66 15.37
N VAL A 435 32.10 -8.00 14.60
CA VAL A 435 30.70 -8.11 15.08
C VAL A 435 30.07 -9.37 14.48
N THR A 436 28.96 -9.82 15.05
CA THR A 436 28.11 -10.82 14.38
C THR A 436 27.29 -10.09 13.33
N ASP A 437 27.42 -10.50 12.08
CA ASP A 437 26.64 -9.91 11.00
C ASP A 437 25.15 -10.22 11.14
N GLU A 438 24.34 -9.21 10.83
CA GLU A 438 22.90 -9.32 10.61
C GLU A 438 22.57 -8.91 9.18
N LEU A 439 21.50 -9.47 8.62
CA LEU A 439 20.89 -9.00 7.39
C LEU A 439 19.78 -8.00 7.72
N PHE A 440 19.58 -6.99 6.87
CA PHE A 440 18.63 -5.91 7.13
C PHE A 440 17.52 -5.85 6.08
N VAL A 441 16.29 -5.65 6.55
CA VAL A 441 15.14 -5.28 5.73
C VAL A 441 14.53 -4.01 6.33
N LEU A 442 14.40 -2.97 5.51
CA LEU A 442 13.85 -1.69 5.94
C LEU A 442 12.38 -1.57 5.52
N PHE A 443 11.60 -0.83 6.29
CA PHE A 443 10.18 -0.57 6.04
C PHE A 443 9.90 0.92 6.18
N SER A 444 9.22 1.51 5.21
CA SER A 444 8.74 2.90 5.28
C SER A 444 7.41 3.04 4.56
N HIS A 445 6.77 4.18 4.74
CA HIS A 445 5.63 4.51 3.90
C HIS A 445 6.06 4.98 2.51
N HIS A 446 6.82 6.08 2.45
CA HIS A 446 7.32 6.64 1.20
C HIS A 446 8.42 5.79 0.53
N THR A 447 8.47 5.86 -0.79
CA THR A 447 9.51 5.29 -1.67
C THR A 447 10.72 6.21 -1.80
N SER A 448 11.80 5.73 -2.43
CA SER A 448 12.93 6.60 -2.80
C SER A 448 12.48 7.83 -3.59
N ASP A 449 11.56 7.64 -4.53
CA ASP A 449 11.16 8.66 -5.50
C ASP A 449 10.13 9.66 -4.95
N THR A 450 9.51 9.34 -3.82
CA THR A 450 8.47 10.16 -3.16
C THR A 450 8.96 10.81 -1.87
N MET A 451 10.25 10.66 -1.54
CA MET A 451 10.91 11.41 -0.48
C MET A 451 11.46 12.75 -0.96
N GLY A 452 10.59 13.64 -1.46
CA GLY A 452 10.94 14.97 -2.00
C GLY A 452 10.65 16.16 -1.08
N ASN A 453 9.96 15.96 0.04
CA ASN A 453 9.46 17.03 0.90
C ASN A 453 10.44 17.39 2.00
N ILE A 454 11.45 18.18 1.65
CA ILE A 454 12.53 18.61 2.56
C ILE A 454 12.17 19.82 3.44
N LEU A 455 10.87 20.11 3.64
CA LEU A 455 10.45 21.17 4.55
C LEU A 455 10.76 20.81 6.02
N PRO A 456 11.05 21.80 6.88
CA PRO A 456 11.19 21.56 8.32
C PRO A 456 9.98 20.84 8.92
N ASP A 457 10.24 19.80 9.70
CA ASP A 457 9.22 19.05 10.44
C ASP A 457 9.06 19.67 11.83
N SER A 458 7.83 19.98 12.26
CA SER A 458 7.59 20.60 13.56
C SER A 458 7.93 19.69 14.75
N ARG A 459 8.05 18.37 14.56
CA ARG A 459 8.60 17.45 15.58
C ARG A 459 10.08 17.71 15.87
N HIS A 460 10.84 18.15 14.85
CA HIS A 460 12.28 18.43 14.92
C HIS A 460 12.65 19.65 14.05
N PRO A 461 12.25 20.89 14.44
CA PRO A 461 12.24 22.04 13.54
C PRO A 461 13.63 22.53 13.09
N LEU A 462 14.69 22.15 13.81
CA LEU A 462 16.08 22.51 13.49
C LEU A 462 16.83 21.40 12.76
N GLU A 463 16.19 20.25 12.54
CA GLU A 463 16.79 19.09 11.92
C GLU A 463 16.62 19.16 10.39
N PRO A 464 17.72 19.12 9.61
CA PRO A 464 17.63 19.03 8.16
C PRO A 464 16.87 17.78 7.72
N ARG A 465 16.05 17.93 6.68
CA ARG A 465 15.38 16.82 6.00
C ARG A 465 16.16 16.43 4.74
N LEU A 466 16.30 15.12 4.53
CA LEU A 466 17.02 14.51 3.43
C LEU A 466 16.05 13.79 2.50
N ASN A 467 16.41 13.72 1.22
CA ASN A 467 15.61 13.08 0.19
C ASN A 467 15.93 11.59 0.04
N GLY A 468 15.14 10.90 -0.80
CA GLY A 468 15.32 9.47 -1.06
C GLY A 468 16.66 9.11 -1.69
N ASP A 469 17.17 9.89 -2.64
CA ASP A 469 18.50 9.65 -3.24
C ASP A 469 19.61 9.60 -2.20
N THR A 470 19.58 10.53 -1.24
CA THR A 470 20.54 10.58 -0.13
C THR A 470 20.44 9.33 0.74
N PHE A 471 19.23 8.83 0.95
CA PHE A 471 18.98 7.62 1.73
C PHE A 471 19.39 6.35 0.99
N VAL A 472 19.08 6.22 -0.30
CA VAL A 472 19.60 5.15 -1.17
C VAL A 472 21.13 5.12 -1.15
N GLY A 473 21.77 6.29 -1.19
CA GLY A 473 23.22 6.43 -1.06
C GLY A 473 23.77 5.91 0.28
N LEU A 474 23.01 6.04 1.38
CA LEU A 474 23.36 5.41 2.66
C LEU A 474 23.27 3.89 2.57
N LEU A 475 22.15 3.36 2.09
CA LEU A 475 21.91 1.91 2.07
C LEU A 475 22.91 1.16 1.17
N ASN A 476 23.29 1.72 0.02
CA ASN A 476 24.31 1.17 -0.88
C ASN A 476 25.71 1.05 -0.24
N ARG A 477 25.94 1.62 0.94
CA ARG A 477 27.19 1.46 1.69
C ARG A 477 27.23 0.18 2.52
N PHE A 478 26.11 -0.53 2.69
CA PHE A 478 25.99 -1.68 3.57
C PHE A 478 25.58 -2.93 2.80
N PRO A 479 26.51 -3.86 2.52
CA PRO A 479 26.21 -5.09 1.79
C PRO A 479 25.15 -6.00 2.42
N ASN A 480 24.88 -5.81 3.70
CA ASN A 480 23.94 -6.61 4.47
C ASN A 480 22.48 -6.13 4.33
N VAL A 481 22.23 -5.02 3.63
CA VAL A 481 20.88 -4.54 3.32
C VAL A 481 20.32 -5.35 2.14
N LEU A 482 19.24 -6.09 2.39
CA LEU A 482 18.61 -6.94 1.38
C LEU A 482 17.53 -6.19 0.60
N ALA A 483 16.67 -5.50 1.35
CA ALA A 483 15.52 -4.84 0.77
C ALA A 483 15.02 -3.63 1.59
N TRP A 484 14.31 -2.76 0.90
CA TRP A 484 13.52 -1.67 1.44
C TRP A 484 12.07 -1.84 0.94
N VAL A 485 11.14 -2.12 1.85
CA VAL A 485 9.74 -2.46 1.58
C VAL A 485 8.84 -1.26 1.91
N ASN A 486 7.98 -0.84 0.99
CA ASN A 486 7.20 0.39 1.13
C ASN A 486 5.84 0.41 0.37
N GLY A 487 5.12 1.53 0.51
CA GLY A 487 3.78 1.78 -0.03
C GLY A 487 3.67 3.16 -0.70
N HIS A 488 2.64 3.95 -0.35
CA HIS A 488 2.45 5.36 -0.75
C HIS A 488 2.06 5.60 -2.22
N THR A 489 2.67 4.89 -3.16
CA THR A 489 2.44 5.11 -4.61
C THR A 489 1.27 4.30 -5.17
N HIS A 490 0.66 3.45 -4.34
CA HIS A 490 -0.48 2.57 -4.67
C HIS A 490 -0.22 1.59 -5.82
N LEU A 491 1.02 1.39 -6.27
CA LEU A 491 1.38 0.54 -7.41
C LEU A 491 2.23 -0.66 -6.98
N ASN A 492 2.09 -1.81 -7.64
CA ASN A 492 3.12 -2.83 -7.54
C ASN A 492 4.36 -2.40 -8.35
N GLY A 493 5.51 -2.26 -7.69
CA GLY A 493 6.75 -1.80 -8.31
C GLY A 493 7.97 -2.35 -7.61
N ILE A 494 8.95 -2.87 -8.36
CA ILE A 494 10.20 -3.38 -7.78
C ILE A 494 11.41 -2.80 -8.51
N VAL A 495 12.24 -2.08 -7.76
CA VAL A 495 13.44 -1.41 -8.26
C VAL A 495 14.70 -2.06 -7.69
N ALA A 496 15.69 -2.34 -8.54
CA ALA A 496 17.03 -2.69 -8.11
C ALA A 496 17.85 -1.41 -7.91
N HIS A 497 18.22 -1.11 -6.67
CA HIS A 497 19.17 -0.03 -6.38
C HIS A 497 20.59 -0.55 -6.55
N ILE A 498 21.21 -0.17 -7.67
CA ILE A 498 22.54 -0.68 -8.03
C ILE A 498 23.63 0.16 -7.36
N GLY A 499 24.40 -0.47 -6.47
CA GLY A 499 25.58 0.13 -5.86
C GLY A 499 26.82 0.05 -6.75
N LYS A 500 27.99 0.41 -6.19
CA LYS A 500 29.28 0.32 -6.92
C LYS A 500 29.67 -1.12 -7.28
N THR A 501 29.15 -2.10 -6.56
CA THR A 501 29.33 -3.53 -6.82
C THR A 501 27.99 -4.26 -6.61
N PRO A 502 27.78 -5.45 -7.16
CA PRO A 502 26.58 -6.26 -6.88
C PRO A 502 26.31 -6.51 -5.39
N ALA A 503 27.38 -6.58 -4.58
CA ALA A 503 27.25 -6.75 -3.13
C ALA A 503 26.81 -5.47 -2.41
N GLN A 504 26.85 -4.31 -3.08
CA GLN A 504 26.39 -3.02 -2.55
C GLN A 504 25.02 -2.63 -3.10
N SER A 505 24.30 -3.57 -3.71
CA SER A 505 22.99 -3.36 -4.30
C SER A 505 21.91 -4.01 -3.43
N PHE A 506 20.70 -3.45 -3.44
CA PHE A 506 19.54 -3.98 -2.72
C PHE A 506 18.25 -3.78 -3.52
N TRP A 507 17.16 -4.37 -3.06
CA TRP A 507 15.84 -4.26 -3.71
C TRP A 507 14.92 -3.27 -2.99
N GLU A 508 14.30 -2.35 -3.71
CA GLU A 508 13.14 -1.61 -3.22
C GLU A 508 11.85 -2.27 -3.73
N ILE A 509 10.93 -2.58 -2.81
CA ILE A 509 9.73 -3.37 -3.06
C ILE A 509 8.51 -2.56 -2.63
N ASN A 510 7.80 -2.03 -3.62
CA ASN A 510 6.55 -1.30 -3.45
C ASN A 510 5.35 -2.21 -3.73
N THR A 511 4.34 -2.15 -2.86
CA THR A 511 3.10 -2.92 -3.00
C THR A 511 1.93 -2.00 -3.34
N ALA A 512 0.99 -2.50 -4.15
CA ALA A 512 -0.23 -1.76 -4.45
C ALA A 512 -1.06 -1.52 -3.17
N SER A 513 -1.78 -0.39 -3.13
CA SER A 513 -2.62 -0.07 -1.98
C SER A 513 -3.79 -1.05 -1.83
N HIS A 514 -4.41 -1.07 -0.65
CA HIS A 514 -5.63 -1.84 -0.44
C HIS A 514 -6.89 -1.01 -0.72
N ILE A 515 -6.77 0.32 -0.86
CA ILE A 515 -7.89 1.20 -1.21
C ILE A 515 -8.24 1.20 -2.71
N ASP A 516 -7.23 1.07 -3.57
CA ASP A 516 -7.36 1.10 -5.02
C ASP A 516 -7.18 -0.27 -5.65
N PHE A 517 -7.83 -0.51 -6.80
CA PHE A 517 -7.53 -1.70 -7.60
C PHE A 517 -6.02 -1.74 -7.93
N PRO A 518 -5.32 -2.86 -7.69
CA PRO A 518 -5.83 -4.23 -7.50
C PRO A 518 -6.03 -4.73 -6.07
N GLN A 519 -5.78 -3.93 -5.03
CA GLN A 519 -6.03 -4.32 -3.62
C GLN A 519 -5.24 -5.56 -3.17
N GLN A 520 -3.97 -5.63 -3.57
CA GLN A 520 -3.12 -6.79 -3.35
C GLN A 520 -2.18 -6.58 -2.17
N ALA A 521 -2.09 -7.57 -1.28
CA ALA A 521 -1.00 -7.67 -0.30
C ALA A 521 0.16 -8.52 -0.84
N ARG A 522 1.31 -8.47 -0.16
CA ARG A 522 2.53 -9.14 -0.63
C ARG A 522 3.15 -10.02 0.45
N ILE A 523 3.34 -11.29 0.14
CA ILE A 523 4.16 -12.21 0.92
C ILE A 523 5.61 -12.02 0.53
N ILE A 524 6.51 -11.87 1.51
CA ILE A 524 7.95 -11.79 1.30
C ILE A 524 8.64 -12.94 2.02
N GLU A 525 9.44 -13.73 1.29
CA GLU A 525 10.23 -14.84 1.85
C GLU A 525 11.71 -14.60 1.58
N VAL A 526 12.55 -14.65 2.62
CA VAL A 526 14.01 -14.56 2.50
C VAL A 526 14.58 -15.97 2.59
N THR A 527 15.43 -16.32 1.62
CA THR A 527 16.06 -17.65 1.54
C THR A 527 17.55 -17.55 1.27
N ASP A 528 18.32 -18.45 1.87
CA ASP A 528 19.72 -18.67 1.51
C ASP A 528 19.81 -19.77 0.47
N ASN A 529 20.35 -19.48 -0.71
CA ASN A 529 20.48 -20.41 -1.82
C ASN A 529 21.62 -21.43 -1.63
N GLY A 530 22.46 -21.27 -0.60
CA GLY A 530 23.59 -22.16 -0.32
C GLY A 530 24.70 -22.09 -1.37
N ASP A 531 24.73 -21.03 -2.16
CA ASP A 531 25.67 -20.83 -3.27
C ASP A 531 26.26 -19.42 -3.32
N GLY A 532 26.22 -18.70 -2.19
CA GLY A 532 26.68 -17.31 -2.08
C GLY A 532 25.68 -16.27 -2.57
N THR A 533 24.42 -16.65 -2.79
CA THR A 533 23.31 -15.74 -3.08
C THR A 533 22.15 -15.96 -2.11
N LEU A 534 21.31 -14.93 -1.96
CA LEU A 534 20.01 -15.03 -1.30
C LEU A 534 18.92 -14.77 -2.35
N SER A 535 17.74 -15.32 -2.12
CA SER A 535 16.54 -14.96 -2.88
C SER A 535 15.49 -14.33 -1.96
N LEU A 536 14.86 -13.25 -2.41
CA LEU A 536 13.62 -12.71 -1.84
C LEU A 536 12.45 -13.04 -2.77
N PHE A 537 11.49 -13.84 -2.31
CA PHE A 537 10.25 -14.06 -3.06
C PHE A 537 9.22 -12.99 -2.72
N THR A 538 8.42 -12.54 -3.68
CA THR A 538 7.43 -11.46 -3.48
C THR A 538 6.03 -11.81 -3.97
N THR A 539 5.45 -12.90 -3.48
CA THR A 539 4.17 -13.41 -3.99
C THR A 539 3.00 -12.52 -3.58
N LEU A 540 2.17 -12.10 -4.53
CA LEU A 540 0.98 -11.30 -4.25
C LEU A 540 -0.22 -12.15 -3.83
N VAL A 541 -1.10 -11.58 -3.02
CA VAL A 541 -2.35 -12.20 -2.55
C VAL A 541 -3.51 -11.22 -2.64
N GLU A 542 -4.71 -11.75 -2.87
CA GLU A 542 -5.97 -11.02 -2.89
C GLU A 542 -6.86 -11.49 -1.73
N ALA A 543 -7.81 -10.65 -1.31
CA ALA A 543 -8.72 -10.96 -0.20
C ALA A 543 -9.50 -12.28 -0.38
N ASP A 544 -9.88 -12.91 0.74
CA ASP A 544 -10.61 -14.17 0.74
C ASP A 544 -12.11 -14.00 0.47
N ALA A 545 -12.41 -13.53 -0.73
CA ALA A 545 -13.75 -13.29 -1.21
C ALA A 545 -13.94 -13.94 -2.60
N PRO A 546 -15.14 -14.46 -2.90
CA PRO A 546 -15.49 -14.90 -4.26
C PRO A 546 -15.11 -13.84 -5.31
N TYR A 547 -14.59 -14.29 -6.45
CA TYR A 547 -14.21 -13.36 -7.52
C TYR A 547 -15.39 -12.64 -8.14
N ALA A 548 -16.51 -13.34 -8.32
CA ALA A 548 -17.76 -12.74 -8.75
C ALA A 548 -18.53 -12.23 -7.52
N ALA A 549 -18.92 -10.96 -7.55
CA ALA A 549 -19.78 -10.38 -6.53
C ALA A 549 -21.22 -10.89 -6.67
N ASP A 550 -21.85 -11.36 -5.60
CA ASP A 550 -23.29 -11.59 -5.55
C ASP A 550 -24.00 -10.34 -5.03
N TYR A 551 -24.82 -9.70 -5.87
CA TYR A 551 -25.51 -8.46 -5.54
C TYR A 551 -26.69 -8.65 -4.57
N GLY A 552 -27.13 -9.89 -4.35
CA GLY A 552 -28.15 -10.23 -3.37
C GLY A 552 -27.60 -10.52 -1.97
N ASP A 553 -26.28 -10.69 -1.84
CA ASP A 553 -25.62 -11.02 -0.58
C ASP A 553 -24.99 -9.76 0.04
N THR A 554 -25.36 -9.48 1.28
CA THR A 554 -24.93 -8.31 2.06
C THR A 554 -23.99 -8.70 3.21
N SER A 555 -23.54 -9.95 3.26
CA SER A 555 -22.54 -10.39 4.23
C SER A 555 -21.20 -9.67 4.03
N ALA A 556 -20.42 -9.51 5.10
CA ALA A 556 -19.10 -8.87 5.04
C ALA A 556 -18.16 -9.53 4.00
N GLN A 557 -18.31 -10.83 3.74
CA GLN A 557 -17.53 -11.51 2.70
C GLN A 557 -17.98 -11.10 1.28
N ALA A 558 -19.29 -10.98 1.04
CA ALA A 558 -19.82 -10.51 -0.24
C ALA A 558 -19.48 -9.03 -0.50
N LEU A 559 -19.48 -8.19 0.55
CA LEU A 559 -19.04 -6.80 0.46
C LEU A 559 -17.57 -6.69 0.01
N ALA A 560 -16.70 -7.63 0.40
CA ALA A 560 -15.32 -7.67 -0.08
C ALA A 560 -15.22 -8.03 -1.58
N SER A 561 -16.10 -8.89 -2.10
CA SER A 561 -16.20 -9.14 -3.55
C SER A 561 -16.64 -7.89 -4.30
N LEU A 562 -17.65 -7.18 -3.79
CA LEU A 562 -18.13 -5.92 -4.34
C LEU A 562 -17.05 -4.84 -4.28
N TYR A 563 -16.29 -4.75 -3.20
CA TYR A 563 -15.19 -3.81 -3.05
C TYR A 563 -14.15 -3.93 -4.17
N ARG A 564 -13.77 -5.17 -4.51
CA ARG A 564 -12.85 -5.46 -5.62
C ARG A 564 -13.45 -5.18 -6.99
N GLU A 565 -14.73 -5.53 -7.19
CA GLU A 565 -15.42 -5.28 -8.46
C GLU A 565 -15.65 -3.79 -8.71
N LEU A 566 -16.07 -3.04 -7.69
CA LEU A 566 -16.28 -1.60 -7.78
C LEU A 566 -14.96 -0.84 -7.98
N SER A 567 -13.87 -1.24 -7.32
CA SER A 567 -12.57 -0.59 -7.51
C SER A 567 -11.97 -0.83 -8.90
N TYR A 568 -12.14 -2.03 -9.48
CA TYR A 568 -11.80 -2.28 -10.88
C TYR A 568 -12.58 -1.36 -11.84
N ASN A 569 -13.85 -1.12 -11.53
CA ASN A 569 -14.75 -0.33 -12.35
C ASN A 569 -14.75 1.16 -12.02
N ASP A 570 -13.96 1.61 -11.06
CA ASP A 570 -13.86 3.04 -10.73
C ASP A 570 -13.55 3.85 -12.01
N ILE A 571 -14.19 5.01 -12.14
CA ILE A 571 -13.95 5.92 -13.26
C ILE A 571 -12.54 6.52 -13.20
N HIS A 572 -11.88 6.47 -12.04
CA HIS A 572 -10.49 6.90 -11.84
C HIS A 572 -9.50 5.73 -11.72
N ALA A 573 -9.94 4.49 -11.94
CA ALA A 573 -9.06 3.32 -11.87
C ALA A 573 -7.87 3.46 -12.84
N ASP A 574 -6.66 3.30 -12.32
CA ASP A 574 -5.44 3.32 -13.12
C ASP A 574 -4.82 1.90 -13.20
N PRO A 575 -4.86 1.24 -14.37
CA PRO A 575 -4.29 -0.10 -14.53
C PRO A 575 -2.77 -0.15 -14.33
N ILE A 576 -2.05 0.99 -14.31
CA ILE A 576 -0.61 1.00 -14.00
C ILE A 576 -0.31 0.47 -12.60
N ARG A 577 -1.28 0.59 -11.67
CA ARG A 577 -1.16 0.14 -10.27
C ARG A 577 -0.98 -1.38 -10.15
N LEU A 578 -1.39 -2.15 -11.15
CA LEU A 578 -1.11 -3.59 -11.23
C LEU A 578 0.39 -3.92 -11.30
N GLY A 579 1.23 -2.98 -11.73
CA GLY A 579 2.64 -3.23 -12.03
C GLY A 579 2.84 -4.11 -13.26
N GLN A 580 4.11 -4.29 -13.64
CA GLN A 580 4.51 -5.24 -14.69
C GLN A 580 4.67 -6.65 -14.11
N PRO A 581 4.76 -7.72 -14.93
CA PRO A 581 5.08 -9.06 -14.44
C PRO A 581 6.32 -9.12 -13.54
N SER A 582 7.32 -8.27 -13.82
CA SER A 582 8.54 -8.11 -13.03
C SER A 582 8.37 -7.42 -11.67
N ASP A 583 7.16 -6.96 -11.33
CA ASP A 583 6.82 -6.29 -10.07
C ASP A 583 5.87 -7.14 -9.20
N ARG A 584 5.38 -8.27 -9.72
CA ARG A 584 4.35 -9.12 -9.11
C ARG A 584 4.99 -10.29 -8.36
N ASN A 585 4.69 -11.53 -8.78
CA ASN A 585 5.28 -12.74 -8.24
C ASN A 585 6.72 -12.86 -8.73
N THR A 586 7.69 -12.50 -7.90
CA THR A 586 9.11 -12.52 -8.29
C THR A 586 9.99 -13.33 -7.35
N GLU A 587 11.11 -13.81 -7.89
CA GLU A 587 12.29 -14.24 -7.14
C GLU A 587 13.38 -13.20 -7.39
N LEU A 588 13.71 -12.39 -6.38
CA LEU A 588 14.69 -11.32 -6.44
C LEU A 588 16.05 -11.82 -5.93
N LEU A 589 17.08 -11.81 -6.79
CA LEU A 589 18.41 -12.31 -6.42
C LEU A 589 19.25 -11.19 -5.80
N VAL A 590 19.99 -11.51 -4.74
CA VAL A 590 21.00 -10.63 -4.15
C VAL A 590 22.22 -11.45 -3.71
N ILE A 591 23.38 -10.82 -3.63
CA ILE A 591 24.59 -11.48 -3.11
C ILE A 591 24.37 -11.82 -1.63
N ASN A 592 24.79 -12.99 -1.19
CA ASN A 592 24.86 -13.30 0.24
C ASN A 592 26.16 -12.70 0.80
N PRO A 593 26.11 -11.61 1.59
CA PRO A 593 27.32 -10.96 2.10
C PRO A 593 28.00 -11.76 3.22
N LEU A 594 27.32 -12.79 3.73
CA LEU A 594 27.75 -13.62 4.86
C LEU A 594 28.36 -14.95 4.43
N ALA A 595 28.38 -15.23 3.12
CA ALA A 595 28.88 -16.48 2.54
C ALA A 595 30.41 -16.57 2.44
#